data_AF-A0A5E6N6D2-F1
#
_entry.id   AF-A0A5E6N6D2-F1
#
_cell.length_a   1.000
_cell.length_b   1.000
_cell.length_c   1.000
_cell.angle_alpha   90.00
_cell.angle_beta   90.00
_cell.angle_gamma   90.00
#
_symmetry.space_group_name_H-M   'P 1'
#
loop_
_entity.id
_entity.type
_entity.pdbx_description
1 polymer ?
#
loop_
_entity_poly.entity_id
_entity_poly.type
_entity_poly.pdbx_seq_one_letter_code
_entity_poly.pdbx_strand_id
1 'polypeptide(L)'
;MPNPFLISILTLITTLATAPTIANTNLNTPNKTTTIVDLNLQANANNAVNSDNANNAVNTNNGQININSQNLNILSSQDTNNTKSNTQHKNLNVSYTLYGTNSSNLSGSISRDSSTSTSQQTTHNNTNLTAANINLNTTQDTKIKGANLQATNQLNIDTKNLEVSSVQNKHKAKTRSQGASLGIGSSGVNSVGFNQSKADENSKTVLLTSMTAKQVNINTQAHTQLTGSLIAATDTGDKDGNDNGQLNLTTNSLSASSLNTTSNSKSNSIGLNAGGNANTNSAKLNRVSLDYTNNKHNSKTKVLATLGSGNIQIADIDQNNSNSNQSNSKSKSKSNSKSKSSTKLLNRDIKDTEVNIYNIASHKGLKGEIDTRLLTKNGRIQIAKDIKKSGMITSAIQQIVNTDRTELKDFFSEVDKLHKTDEAVTAKIANNPKLAKALTDPNLTPTQKQQLATELVSSVMVELGYTQAVDIKLVADSQDNRKGHYGEDNNIYLNDTNLNNTKDLATTLGHETSHAIDNQDPSINTNPQNNASKADNEIYAQNYGDDFSDYVEFASENYGDGNLADTNNNNLGNTPAERQRNQNLLTTTIRIMQGLIRARGKIFVLALIAMVKPLRKD
;
A
#
# COMPACT_ATOMS: atom_id res chain seq x y z
N MET A 1 58.51 -26.68 -8.28
CA MET A 1 59.66 -25.76 -8.38
C MET A 1 59.14 -24.40 -8.80
N PRO A 2 59.16 -23.35 -7.96
CA PRO A 2 58.93 -21.99 -8.43
C PRO A 2 60.25 -21.33 -8.83
N ASN A 3 60.24 -20.72 -10.02
CA ASN A 3 61.31 -19.93 -10.61
C ASN A 3 61.42 -18.55 -9.90
N PRO A 4 62.60 -17.92 -9.78
CA PRO A 4 62.79 -16.74 -8.96
C PRO A 4 62.40 -15.47 -9.73
N PHE A 5 61.49 -14.68 -9.17
CA PHE A 5 61.19 -13.33 -9.66
C PHE A 5 62.26 -12.35 -9.17
N LEU A 6 62.70 -11.49 -10.09
CA LEU A 6 63.58 -10.35 -9.82
C LEU A 6 63.05 -9.52 -8.65
N ILE A 7 63.94 -9.29 -7.67
CA ILE A 7 63.71 -8.43 -6.51
C ILE A 7 63.80 -6.97 -6.97
N SER A 8 62.65 -6.31 -7.17
CA SER A 8 62.57 -4.85 -7.13
C SER A 8 62.42 -4.46 -5.66
N ILE A 9 63.46 -3.81 -5.10
CA ILE A 9 63.51 -3.45 -3.67
C ILE A 9 62.54 -2.29 -3.43
N LEU A 10 61.30 -2.62 -3.07
CA LEU A 10 60.27 -1.71 -2.57
C LEU A 10 60.53 -1.47 -1.06
N THR A 11 60.88 -0.24 -0.67
CA THR A 11 60.89 0.13 0.75
C THR A 11 59.45 0.40 1.19
N LEU A 12 58.78 -0.62 1.74
CA LEU A 12 57.44 -0.51 2.31
C LEU A 12 57.56 -0.16 3.81
N ILE A 13 57.04 1.00 4.22
CA ILE A 13 56.98 1.37 5.64
C ILE A 13 55.58 1.03 6.15
N THR A 14 55.44 -0.11 6.83
CA THR A 14 54.26 -0.46 7.63
C THR A 14 54.60 -0.27 9.11
N THR A 15 54.28 0.86 9.70
CA THR A 15 54.40 1.04 11.15
C THR A 15 53.06 0.72 11.82
N LEU A 16 53.06 -0.32 12.67
CA LEU A 16 51.92 -0.70 13.51
C LEU A 16 51.49 0.49 14.39
N ALA A 17 50.21 0.86 14.29
CA ALA A 17 49.25 1.40 15.26
C ALA A 17 49.69 2.03 16.61
N THR A 18 50.83 2.71 16.68
CA THR A 18 51.12 3.70 17.71
C THR A 18 51.67 4.93 16.99
N ALA A 19 50.88 6.00 16.87
CA ALA A 19 51.30 7.24 16.26
C ALA A 19 52.54 7.78 17.00
N PRO A 20 53.75 7.72 16.43
CA PRO A 20 54.89 8.37 17.06
C PRO A 20 54.75 9.86 16.74
N THR A 21 54.55 10.69 17.76
CA THR A 21 54.69 12.14 17.65
C THR A 21 56.18 12.43 17.45
N ILE A 22 56.63 12.54 16.20
CA ILE A 22 58.03 12.81 15.87
C ILE A 22 58.17 14.31 15.58
N ALA A 23 59.16 14.97 16.18
CA ALA A 23 59.38 16.42 16.01
C ALA A 23 59.62 16.81 14.54
N ASN A 24 60.30 15.95 13.75
CA ASN A 24 60.51 16.10 12.31
C ASN A 24 60.63 14.71 11.64
N THR A 25 60.02 14.53 10.46
CA THR A 25 60.11 13.28 9.67
C THR A 25 60.82 13.55 8.34
N ASN A 26 62.00 12.95 8.14
CA ASN A 26 62.79 13.06 6.90
C ASN A 26 62.92 11.68 6.24
N LEU A 27 62.35 11.50 5.04
CA LEU A 27 62.56 10.32 4.20
C LEU A 27 63.40 10.73 2.99
N ASN A 28 64.57 10.13 2.81
CA ASN A 28 65.47 10.44 1.69
C ASN A 28 65.86 9.18 0.92
N THR A 29 65.24 8.97 -0.23
CA THR A 29 65.43 7.81 -1.12
C THR A 29 65.45 8.27 -2.59
N PRO A 30 66.41 9.12 -3.00
CA PRO A 30 66.35 9.91 -4.24
C PRO A 30 66.34 9.08 -5.54
N ASN A 31 66.75 7.81 -5.45
CA ASN A 31 66.78 6.87 -6.58
C ASN A 31 65.77 5.71 -6.45
N LYS A 32 64.81 5.81 -5.52
CA LYS A 32 63.79 4.78 -5.28
C LYS A 32 62.39 5.36 -5.24
N THR A 33 61.42 4.47 -5.37
CA THR A 33 60.01 4.79 -5.14
C THR A 33 59.69 4.70 -3.65
N THR A 34 59.20 5.79 -3.07
CA THR A 34 58.66 5.83 -1.71
C THR A 34 57.16 5.59 -1.76
N THR A 35 56.64 4.65 -0.98
CA THR A 35 55.20 4.40 -0.89
C THR A 35 54.73 4.51 0.56
N ILE A 36 53.73 5.36 0.81
CA ILE A 36 53.09 5.58 2.10
C ILE A 36 51.63 5.10 1.99
N VAL A 37 51.22 4.18 2.86
CA VAL A 37 49.87 3.61 2.91
C VAL A 37 49.41 3.49 4.35
N ASP A 38 48.14 3.80 4.60
CA ASP A 38 47.47 3.63 5.91
C ASP A 38 48.15 4.34 7.08
N LEU A 39 48.86 5.42 6.79
CA LEU A 39 49.71 6.07 7.76
C LEU A 39 49.07 7.38 8.21
N ASN A 40 48.98 7.57 9.52
CA ASN A 40 48.66 8.85 10.13
C ASN A 40 49.96 9.45 10.68
N LEU A 41 50.68 10.23 9.85
CA LEU A 41 51.88 10.94 10.29
C LEU A 41 51.51 12.32 10.78
N GLN A 42 51.77 12.58 12.07
CA GLN A 42 51.64 13.89 12.66
C GLN A 42 53.00 14.36 13.20
N ALA A 43 53.55 15.42 12.63
CA ALA A 43 54.73 16.09 13.17
C ALA A 43 54.28 17.28 14.02
N ASN A 44 54.48 17.22 15.34
CA ASN A 44 54.06 18.26 16.30
C ASN A 44 55.26 18.95 16.96
N ALA A 45 55.09 20.25 17.21
CA ALA A 45 56.08 21.14 17.79
C ALA A 45 55.84 21.37 19.30
N ASN A 46 55.84 20.32 20.13
CA ASN A 46 55.69 20.48 21.58
C ASN A 46 56.75 19.70 22.36
N ASN A 47 57.88 20.35 22.65
CA ASN A 47 58.25 20.69 24.04
C ASN A 47 59.49 21.59 24.04
N ALA A 48 59.36 22.75 24.68
CA ALA A 48 60.49 23.56 25.11
C ALA A 48 61.37 22.72 26.04
N VAL A 49 62.57 22.35 25.57
CA VAL A 49 63.65 21.96 26.46
C VAL A 49 64.24 23.27 26.99
N ASN A 50 63.89 23.61 28.23
CA ASN A 50 64.60 24.61 29.00
C ASN A 50 66.05 24.11 29.17
N SER A 51 67.01 24.72 28.48
CA SER A 51 68.43 24.44 28.64
C SER A 51 69.18 25.76 28.70
N ASP A 52 69.48 26.18 29.92
CA ASP A 52 70.35 27.30 30.30
C ASP A 52 71.82 27.06 29.89
N ASN A 53 72.08 26.84 28.60
CA ASN A 53 73.45 26.79 28.09
C ASN A 53 73.54 27.42 26.70
N ALA A 54 73.88 28.70 26.70
CA ALA A 54 74.23 29.46 25.52
C ALA A 54 75.55 28.93 24.93
N ASN A 55 75.47 28.10 23.89
CA ASN A 55 76.45 27.96 22.79
C ASN A 55 76.15 26.73 21.93
N ASN A 56 75.03 26.72 21.21
CA ASN A 56 74.89 25.99 19.95
C ASN A 56 73.64 26.50 19.23
N ALA A 57 73.73 26.82 17.94
CA ALA A 57 72.59 27.31 17.16
C ALA A 57 71.53 26.20 17.02
N VAL A 58 70.53 26.21 17.91
CA VAL A 58 69.36 25.35 17.86
C VAL A 58 68.50 25.78 16.67
N ASN A 59 68.53 24.99 15.61
CA ASN A 59 67.70 25.16 14.42
C ASN A 59 66.21 25.05 14.80
N THR A 60 65.45 26.11 14.51
CA THR A 60 64.04 26.36 14.88
C THR A 60 63.00 25.61 14.02
N ASN A 61 63.37 24.50 13.38
CA ASN A 61 62.49 23.74 12.47
C ASN A 61 61.53 22.84 13.24
N ASN A 62 60.47 23.44 13.76
CA ASN A 62 59.41 22.78 14.52
C ASN A 62 58.35 22.14 13.58
N GLY A 63 58.24 20.81 13.55
CA GLY A 63 57.09 20.08 12.98
C GLY A 63 57.07 19.93 11.45
N GLN A 64 58.12 19.42 10.81
CA GLN A 64 58.19 19.26 9.36
C GLN A 64 58.10 17.78 8.90
N ILE A 65 57.51 17.56 7.72
CA ILE A 65 57.63 16.32 6.95
C ILE A 65 58.37 16.63 5.64
N ASN A 66 59.54 16.05 5.43
CA ASN A 66 60.29 16.17 4.18
C ASN A 66 60.46 14.79 3.53
N ILE A 67 60.07 14.68 2.26
CA ILE A 67 60.19 13.44 1.49
C ILE A 67 60.96 13.75 0.20
N ASN A 68 62.11 13.12 0.03
CA ASN A 68 62.93 13.22 -1.18
C ASN A 68 62.99 11.83 -1.83
N SER A 69 62.49 11.68 -3.06
CA SER A 69 62.45 10.36 -3.73
C SER A 69 62.52 10.44 -5.26
N GLN A 70 62.68 9.31 -5.94
CA GLN A 70 62.51 9.30 -7.40
C GLN A 70 61.03 9.41 -7.75
N ASN A 71 60.22 8.51 -7.20
CA ASN A 71 58.77 8.54 -7.30
C ASN A 71 58.17 8.49 -5.88
N LEU A 72 57.02 9.12 -5.68
CA LEU A 72 56.29 9.11 -4.41
C LEU A 72 54.85 8.65 -4.65
N ASN A 73 54.42 7.62 -3.91
CA ASN A 73 53.04 7.18 -3.84
C ASN A 73 52.50 7.40 -2.42
N ILE A 74 51.45 8.19 -2.26
CA ILE A 74 50.69 8.32 -1.02
C ILE A 74 49.29 7.78 -1.30
N LEU A 75 48.98 6.60 -0.78
CA LEU A 75 47.79 5.84 -1.14
C LEU A 75 46.92 5.58 0.09
N SER A 76 45.60 5.55 -0.06
CA SER A 76 44.67 5.06 0.97
C SER A 76 44.90 3.58 1.26
N SER A 77 44.59 3.13 2.48
CA SER A 77 44.32 1.71 2.70
C SER A 77 43.02 1.28 2.04
N GLN A 78 42.85 -0.03 1.87
CA GLN A 78 41.64 -0.63 1.32
C GLN A 78 41.29 -1.88 2.12
N ASP A 79 40.12 -1.87 2.73
CA ASP A 79 39.52 -3.02 3.39
C ASP A 79 38.39 -3.58 2.53
N THR A 80 38.35 -4.90 2.38
CA THR A 80 37.24 -5.59 1.71
C THR A 80 36.55 -6.52 2.68
N ASN A 81 35.28 -6.25 2.95
CA ASN A 81 34.44 -7.12 3.77
C ASN A 81 33.40 -7.81 2.89
N ASN A 82 33.33 -9.13 3.00
CA ASN A 82 32.35 -9.96 2.33
C ASN A 82 31.53 -10.68 3.39
N THR A 83 30.25 -10.32 3.50
CA THR A 83 29.32 -10.99 4.40
C THR A 83 28.32 -11.80 3.59
N LYS A 84 28.06 -13.02 4.07
CA LYS A 84 26.99 -13.86 3.58
C LYS A 84 26.18 -14.31 4.79
N SER A 85 24.93 -13.92 4.82
CA SER A 85 23.96 -14.35 5.83
C SER A 85 22.92 -15.23 5.18
N ASN A 86 22.76 -16.42 5.74
CA ASN A 86 21.71 -17.35 5.37
C ASN A 86 20.84 -17.54 6.61
N THR A 87 19.64 -17.00 6.58
CA THR A 87 18.70 -17.10 7.68
C THR A 87 17.57 -18.04 7.30
N GLN A 88 17.23 -18.95 8.20
CA GLN A 88 16.05 -19.80 8.11
C GLN A 88 15.29 -19.68 9.41
N HIS A 89 14.07 -19.16 9.34
CA HIS A 89 13.20 -19.03 10.50
C HIS A 89 12.10 -20.08 10.43
N LYS A 90 11.80 -20.67 11.59
CA LYS A 90 10.64 -21.49 11.83
C LYS A 90 9.97 -20.88 13.06
N ASN A 91 8.92 -20.10 12.85
CA ASN A 91 8.28 -19.39 13.94
C ASN A 91 6.99 -20.10 14.31
N LEU A 92 6.75 -20.25 15.62
CA LEU A 92 5.50 -20.69 16.19
C LEU A 92 5.02 -19.57 17.11
N ASN A 93 3.95 -18.89 16.74
CA ASN A 93 3.30 -17.92 17.61
C ASN A 93 2.00 -18.50 18.13
N VAL A 94 1.73 -18.33 19.41
CA VAL A 94 0.46 -18.70 20.05
C VAL A 94 -0.09 -17.45 20.72
N SER A 95 -1.34 -17.13 20.46
CA SER A 95 -2.02 -15.94 20.99
C SER A 95 -3.38 -16.33 21.53
N TYR A 96 -3.66 -15.90 22.75
CA TYR A 96 -4.89 -16.17 23.46
C TYR A 96 -5.53 -14.84 23.84
N THR A 97 -6.72 -14.58 23.31
CA THR A 97 -7.47 -13.34 23.58
C THR A 97 -8.64 -13.65 24.50
N LEU A 98 -8.75 -12.89 25.60
CA LEU A 98 -9.75 -13.09 26.65
C LEU A 98 -10.65 -11.84 26.78
N TYR A 99 -11.69 -11.69 25.94
CA TYR A 99 -12.70 -10.62 26.10
C TYR A 99 -14.07 -11.02 25.52
N GLY A 100 -15.13 -10.85 26.34
CA GLY A 100 -16.55 -10.86 25.94
C GLY A 100 -17.24 -12.22 25.97
N THR A 101 -18.45 -12.29 26.55
CA THR A 101 -19.28 -13.50 26.61
C THR A 101 -19.52 -14.07 25.20
N ASN A 102 -19.01 -15.28 24.95
CA ASN A 102 -19.12 -16.09 23.71
C ASN A 102 -17.97 -15.95 22.66
N SER A 103 -16.72 -16.23 23.04
CA SER A 103 -15.77 -17.13 22.34
C SER A 103 -14.31 -16.85 22.74
N SER A 104 -13.70 -17.78 23.47
CA SER A 104 -12.25 -17.79 23.74
C SER A 104 -11.49 -18.18 22.47
N ASN A 105 -10.96 -17.19 21.75
CA ASN A 105 -10.23 -17.43 20.51
C ASN A 105 -8.75 -17.71 20.81
N LEU A 106 -8.42 -19.00 20.89
CA LEU A 106 -7.04 -19.47 20.80
C LEU A 106 -6.62 -19.48 19.34
N SER A 107 -5.57 -18.74 19.00
CA SER A 107 -4.99 -18.75 17.66
C SER A 107 -3.50 -19.08 17.73
N GLY A 108 -3.02 -19.76 16.71
CA GLY A 108 -1.62 -20.06 16.50
C GLY A 108 -1.22 -19.75 15.07
N SER A 109 0.04 -19.46 14.83
CA SER A 109 0.60 -19.44 13.48
C SER A 109 1.93 -20.15 13.45
N ILE A 110 2.12 -20.94 12.39
CA ILE A 110 3.41 -21.51 12.05
C ILE A 110 3.88 -20.85 10.76
N SER A 111 5.10 -20.33 10.74
CA SER A 111 5.71 -19.82 9.52
C SER A 111 7.09 -20.40 9.30
N ARG A 112 7.44 -20.55 8.02
CA ARG A 112 8.78 -20.89 7.58
C ARG A 112 9.20 -19.89 6.53
N ASP A 113 10.30 -19.21 6.79
CA ASP A 113 10.90 -18.30 5.83
C ASP A 113 12.40 -18.52 5.75
N SER A 114 12.94 -18.24 4.56
CA SER A 114 14.36 -18.32 4.28
C SER A 114 14.79 -17.05 3.56
N SER A 115 15.92 -16.51 3.98
CA SER A 115 16.52 -15.32 3.39
C SER A 115 18.01 -15.55 3.20
N THR A 116 18.51 -15.26 2.01
CA THR A 116 19.94 -15.19 1.74
C THR A 116 20.30 -13.75 1.42
N SER A 117 21.23 -13.19 2.18
CA SER A 117 21.79 -11.87 1.96
C SER A 117 23.30 -11.99 1.73
N THR A 118 23.77 -11.45 0.62
CA THR A 118 25.21 -11.30 0.35
C THR A 118 25.52 -9.83 0.27
N SER A 119 26.49 -9.34 1.04
CA SER A 119 27.04 -8.00 0.92
C SER A 119 28.55 -8.06 0.70
N GLN A 120 29.01 -7.27 -0.26
CA GLN A 120 30.42 -7.03 -0.52
C GLN A 120 30.66 -5.53 -0.41
N GLN A 121 31.56 -5.13 0.47
CA GLN A 121 31.92 -3.75 0.71
C GLN A 121 33.44 -3.58 0.56
N THR A 122 33.88 -2.63 -0.25
CA THR A 122 35.25 -2.15 -0.27
C THR A 122 35.28 -0.75 0.31
N THR A 123 35.95 -0.56 1.43
CA THR A 123 36.14 0.74 2.10
C THR A 123 37.59 1.16 1.94
N HIS A 124 37.83 2.43 1.64
CA HIS A 124 39.14 3.04 1.66
C HIS A 124 39.24 3.95 2.88
N ASN A 125 40.40 3.99 3.50
CA ASN A 125 40.70 4.98 4.54
C ASN A 125 41.85 5.86 4.04
N ASN A 126 41.61 7.17 4.00
CA ASN A 126 42.62 8.09 3.51
C ASN A 126 43.87 8.07 4.41
N THR A 127 45.04 8.07 3.78
CA THR A 127 46.31 8.36 4.47
C THR A 127 46.32 9.83 4.89
N ASN A 128 46.70 10.14 6.13
CA ASN A 128 46.71 11.51 6.64
C ASN A 128 48.15 11.94 6.93
N LEU A 129 48.59 13.04 6.31
CA LEU A 129 49.86 13.68 6.60
C LEU A 129 49.60 15.08 7.16
N THR A 130 49.98 15.30 8.41
CA THR A 130 49.78 16.58 9.08
C THR A 130 51.08 17.09 9.69
N ALA A 131 51.44 18.33 9.36
CA ALA A 131 52.67 18.95 9.86
C ALA A 131 52.54 20.48 9.83
N ALA A 132 53.50 21.20 10.43
CA ALA A 132 53.60 22.64 10.20
C ALA A 132 53.99 22.92 8.74
N ASN A 133 54.97 22.17 8.22
CA ASN A 133 55.36 22.22 6.82
C ASN A 133 55.47 20.81 6.24
N ILE A 134 54.99 20.61 5.02
CA ILE A 134 55.14 19.37 4.27
C ILE A 134 55.88 19.70 2.98
N ASN A 135 57.01 19.03 2.74
CA ASN A 135 57.85 19.23 1.56
C ASN A 135 58.02 17.89 0.83
N LEU A 136 57.51 17.79 -0.39
CA LEU A 136 57.58 16.60 -1.24
C LEU A 136 58.43 16.91 -2.47
N ASN A 137 59.65 16.40 -2.51
CA ASN A 137 60.58 16.58 -3.62
C ASN A 137 60.77 15.25 -4.35
N THR A 138 60.36 15.19 -5.61
CA THR A 138 60.55 14.00 -6.44
C THR A 138 61.16 14.33 -7.77
N THR A 139 62.01 13.45 -8.29
CA THR A 139 62.63 13.67 -9.61
C THR A 139 61.74 13.24 -10.77
N GLN A 140 60.70 12.43 -10.50
CA GLN A 140 59.77 11.88 -11.49
C GLN A 140 58.31 12.05 -11.03
N ASP A 141 57.62 10.97 -10.63
CA ASP A 141 56.17 11.00 -10.44
C ASP A 141 55.79 11.08 -8.96
N THR A 142 54.87 11.99 -8.62
CA THR A 142 54.18 12.05 -7.33
C THR A 142 52.70 11.70 -7.52
N LYS A 143 52.25 10.62 -6.89
CA LYS A 143 50.87 10.12 -6.92
C LYS A 143 50.26 10.17 -5.53
N ILE A 144 49.18 10.92 -5.39
CA ILE A 144 48.44 11.11 -4.14
C ILE A 144 47.01 10.63 -4.40
N LYS A 145 46.66 9.47 -3.86
CA LYS A 145 45.39 8.80 -4.16
C LYS A 145 44.71 8.27 -2.91
N GLY A 146 43.65 8.94 -2.46
CA GLY A 146 42.99 8.64 -1.19
C GLY A 146 43.86 9.09 -0.02
N ALA A 147 44.18 10.39 0.03
CA ALA A 147 45.00 10.96 1.09
C ALA A 147 44.60 12.40 1.42
N ASN A 148 44.84 12.81 2.67
CA ASN A 148 44.68 14.18 3.13
C ASN A 148 46.05 14.70 3.58
N LEU A 149 46.57 15.70 2.86
CA LEU A 149 47.79 16.40 3.24
C LEU A 149 47.41 17.76 3.79
N GLN A 150 47.66 17.97 5.07
CA GLN A 150 47.30 19.21 5.76
C GLN A 150 48.54 19.82 6.42
N ALA A 151 49.05 20.92 5.87
CA ALA A 151 50.13 21.67 6.50
C ALA A 151 49.57 22.93 7.18
N THR A 152 49.99 23.28 8.40
CA THR A 152 49.49 24.53 9.02
C THR A 152 50.10 25.78 8.38
N ASN A 153 51.32 25.69 7.86
CA ASN A 153 52.02 26.82 7.27
C ASN A 153 52.19 26.63 5.76
N GLN A 154 53.02 25.67 5.35
CA GLN A 154 53.38 25.51 3.95
C GLN A 154 53.30 24.06 3.49
N LEU A 155 52.67 23.84 2.34
CA LEU A 155 52.76 22.59 1.59
C LEU A 155 53.52 22.86 0.28
N ASN A 156 54.70 22.28 0.14
CA ASN A 156 55.56 22.42 -1.04
C ASN A 156 55.67 21.08 -1.77
N ILE A 157 55.46 21.07 -3.08
CA ILE A 157 55.63 19.90 -3.95
C ILE A 157 56.48 20.30 -5.16
N ASP A 158 57.60 19.62 -5.36
CA ASP A 158 58.42 19.69 -6.57
C ASP A 158 58.50 18.31 -7.21
N THR A 159 58.03 18.19 -8.45
CA THR A 159 57.88 16.90 -9.14
C THR A 159 57.92 17.07 -10.65
N LYS A 160 58.16 16.00 -11.40
CA LYS A 160 57.94 16.03 -12.85
C LYS A 160 56.46 15.93 -13.18
N ASN A 161 55.78 14.93 -12.62
CA ASN A 161 54.33 14.74 -12.78
C ASN A 161 53.63 14.65 -11.42
N LEU A 162 52.43 15.22 -11.33
CA LEU A 162 51.57 15.15 -10.14
C LEU A 162 50.21 14.56 -10.50
N GLU A 163 49.83 13.47 -9.84
CA GLU A 163 48.48 12.90 -9.90
C GLU A 163 47.82 13.01 -8.53
N VAL A 164 46.69 13.70 -8.44
CA VAL A 164 45.89 13.82 -7.22
C VAL A 164 44.49 13.28 -7.50
N SER A 165 44.09 12.22 -6.80
CA SER A 165 42.87 11.50 -7.14
C SER A 165 42.13 10.98 -5.91
N SER A 166 40.84 11.28 -5.82
CA SER A 166 39.97 10.67 -4.83
C SER A 166 39.76 9.17 -5.10
N VAL A 167 39.34 8.44 -4.07
CA VAL A 167 39.03 7.00 -4.15
C VAL A 167 37.53 6.76 -3.97
N GLN A 168 37.06 5.55 -4.26
CA GLN A 168 35.63 5.23 -4.17
C GLN A 168 35.41 4.00 -3.32
N ASN A 169 34.67 4.17 -2.22
CA ASN A 169 34.06 3.08 -1.50
C ASN A 169 33.01 2.45 -2.40
N LYS A 170 32.88 1.12 -2.36
CA LYS A 170 31.90 0.38 -3.14
C LYS A 170 31.12 -0.53 -2.21
N HIS A 171 29.81 -0.58 -2.37
CA HIS A 171 28.96 -1.51 -1.64
C HIS A 171 28.04 -2.19 -2.64
N LYS A 172 27.90 -3.50 -2.51
CA LYS A 172 27.01 -4.32 -3.32
C LYS A 172 26.31 -5.32 -2.43
N ALA A 173 25.00 -5.19 -2.31
CA ALA A 173 24.17 -6.13 -1.55
C ALA A 173 23.15 -6.81 -2.46
N LYS A 174 22.86 -8.07 -2.15
CA LYS A 174 21.77 -8.84 -2.77
C LYS A 174 21.05 -9.60 -1.70
N THR A 175 19.74 -9.39 -1.60
CA THR A 175 18.86 -10.12 -0.69
C THR A 175 17.83 -10.88 -1.49
N ARG A 176 17.59 -12.14 -1.12
CA ARG A 176 16.55 -12.99 -1.68
C ARG A 176 15.82 -13.63 -0.52
N SER A 177 14.52 -13.44 -0.43
CA SER A 177 13.71 -14.08 0.59
C SER A 177 12.47 -14.75 0.02
N GLN A 178 12.07 -15.82 0.69
CA GLN A 178 10.86 -16.57 0.40
C GLN A 178 10.30 -17.10 1.72
N GLY A 179 8.98 -17.08 1.86
CA GLY A 179 8.32 -17.53 3.08
C GLY A 179 6.94 -18.11 2.78
N ALA A 180 6.53 -18.99 3.69
CA ALA A 180 5.19 -19.53 3.76
C ALA A 180 4.70 -19.49 5.22
N SER A 181 3.42 -19.21 5.42
CA SER A 181 2.80 -19.19 6.73
C SER A 181 1.46 -19.89 6.73
N LEU A 182 1.10 -20.48 7.86
CA LEU A 182 -0.17 -21.12 8.13
C LEU A 182 -0.68 -20.65 9.50
N GLY A 183 -1.80 -19.94 9.52
CA GLY A 183 -2.53 -19.56 10.72
C GLY A 183 -3.63 -20.58 11.04
N ILE A 184 -3.73 -20.97 12.30
CA ILE A 184 -4.74 -21.90 12.84
C ILE A 184 -5.48 -21.17 13.96
N GLY A 185 -6.81 -21.15 13.92
CA GLY A 185 -7.66 -20.66 15.01
C GLY A 185 -8.42 -21.80 15.68
N SER A 186 -9.22 -21.44 16.69
CA SER A 186 -10.16 -22.32 17.43
C SER A 186 -11.06 -23.17 16.53
N SER A 187 -11.29 -22.73 15.29
CA SER A 187 -12.16 -23.40 14.32
C SER A 187 -11.43 -23.99 13.09
N GLY A 188 -10.10 -24.12 13.13
CA GLY A 188 -9.29 -24.70 12.04
C GLY A 188 -8.38 -23.71 11.34
N VAL A 189 -8.04 -23.95 10.07
CA VAL A 189 -7.12 -23.06 9.32
C VAL A 189 -7.75 -21.69 9.11
N ASN A 190 -7.10 -20.65 9.65
CA ASN A 190 -7.53 -19.25 9.55
C ASN A 190 -6.81 -18.55 8.40
N SER A 191 -5.55 -18.87 8.12
CA SER A 191 -4.82 -18.21 7.03
C SER A 191 -3.71 -19.06 6.42
N VAL A 192 -3.39 -18.81 5.15
CA VAL A 192 -2.25 -19.35 4.42
C VAL A 192 -1.58 -18.19 3.69
N GLY A 193 -0.29 -17.99 3.89
CA GLY A 193 0.48 -16.93 3.27
C GLY A 193 1.67 -17.46 2.48
N PHE A 194 2.00 -16.81 1.38
CA PHE A 194 3.22 -17.01 0.61
C PHE A 194 3.82 -15.66 0.26
N ASN A 195 5.11 -15.47 0.52
CA ASN A 195 5.81 -14.25 0.18
C ASN A 195 7.14 -14.55 -0.51
N GLN A 196 7.51 -13.74 -1.50
CA GLN A 196 8.83 -13.74 -2.11
C GLN A 196 9.31 -12.31 -2.29
N SER A 197 10.58 -12.05 -1.99
CA SER A 197 11.20 -10.76 -2.24
C SER A 197 12.62 -10.87 -2.75
N LYS A 198 13.03 -9.87 -3.53
CA LYS A 198 14.35 -9.74 -4.15
C LYS A 198 14.78 -8.30 -4.01
N ALA A 199 15.96 -8.06 -3.44
CA ALA A 199 16.57 -6.74 -3.38
C ALA A 199 18.00 -6.80 -3.93
N ASP A 200 18.38 -5.79 -4.70
CA ASP A 200 19.71 -5.55 -5.21
C ASP A 200 20.10 -4.11 -4.87
N GLU A 201 21.27 -3.92 -4.27
CA GLU A 201 21.85 -2.61 -3.99
C GLU A 201 23.26 -2.57 -4.54
N ASN A 202 23.61 -1.45 -5.17
CA ASN A 202 24.96 -1.16 -5.61
C ASN A 202 25.23 0.33 -5.48
N SER A 203 26.20 0.69 -4.65
CA SER A 203 26.62 2.06 -4.44
C SER A 203 28.13 2.23 -4.60
N LYS A 204 28.50 3.45 -4.97
CA LYS A 204 29.86 3.96 -4.99
C LYS A 204 29.85 5.30 -4.28
N THR A 205 30.72 5.50 -3.30
CA THR A 205 30.83 6.76 -2.57
C THR A 205 32.25 7.26 -2.69
N VAL A 206 32.43 8.46 -3.21
CA VAL A 206 33.76 9.08 -3.32
C VAL A 206 34.24 9.47 -1.93
N LEU A 207 35.48 9.14 -1.61
CA LEU A 207 36.22 9.65 -0.46
C LEU A 207 37.23 10.67 -0.98
N LEU A 208 37.01 11.94 -0.64
CA LEU A 208 37.76 13.07 -1.17
C LEU A 208 39.23 13.00 -0.77
N THR A 209 40.15 13.18 -1.73
CA THR A 209 41.57 13.45 -1.49
C THR A 209 41.79 14.94 -1.48
N SER A 210 42.42 15.45 -0.43
CA SER A 210 42.63 16.89 -0.23
C SER A 210 44.09 17.23 0.08
N MET A 211 44.51 18.40 -0.39
CA MET A 211 45.79 19.01 -0.06
C MET A 211 45.54 20.46 0.35
N THR A 212 45.77 20.77 1.62
CA THR A 212 45.48 22.09 2.17
C THR A 212 46.61 22.62 3.03
N ALA A 213 46.86 23.92 2.94
CA ALA A 213 47.78 24.63 3.82
C ALA A 213 47.52 26.12 3.83
N LYS A 214 48.11 26.87 4.77
CA LYS A 214 48.06 28.35 4.70
C LYS A 214 48.67 28.88 3.41
N GLN A 215 49.73 28.26 2.90
CA GLN A 215 50.28 28.50 1.58
C GLN A 215 50.61 27.17 0.90
N VAL A 216 50.21 27.01 -0.34
CA VAL A 216 50.46 25.79 -1.13
C VAL A 216 51.29 26.17 -2.35
N ASN A 217 52.48 25.58 -2.49
CA ASN A 217 53.36 25.79 -3.63
C ASN A 217 53.59 24.45 -4.35
N ILE A 218 53.14 24.35 -5.60
CA ILE A 218 53.28 23.15 -6.43
C ILE A 218 54.02 23.52 -7.71
N ASN A 219 55.21 22.96 -7.89
CA ASN A 219 55.99 23.04 -9.10
C ASN A 219 56.01 21.67 -9.79
N THR A 220 55.45 21.61 -10.99
CA THR A 220 55.39 20.39 -11.80
C THR A 220 56.03 20.63 -13.16
N GLN A 221 57.06 19.86 -13.49
CA GLN A 221 57.83 20.09 -14.73
C GLN A 221 57.06 19.71 -15.99
N ALA A 222 56.07 18.80 -15.92
CA ALA A 222 55.39 18.25 -17.09
C ALA A 222 53.86 18.26 -16.99
N HIS A 223 53.27 17.55 -16.01
CA HIS A 223 51.82 17.40 -15.97
C HIS A 223 51.25 17.35 -14.56
N THR A 224 50.10 18.00 -14.38
CA THR A 224 49.25 17.86 -13.21
C THR A 224 47.90 17.25 -13.62
N GLN A 225 47.48 16.18 -12.97
CA GLN A 225 46.17 15.53 -13.15
C GLN A 225 45.39 15.58 -11.83
N LEU A 226 44.16 16.09 -11.91
CA LEU A 226 43.21 16.10 -10.80
C LEU A 226 41.99 15.24 -11.13
N THR A 227 41.59 14.37 -10.20
CA THR A 227 40.44 13.48 -10.37
C THR A 227 39.57 13.55 -9.12
N GLY A 228 38.51 14.38 -9.18
CA GLY A 228 37.57 14.59 -8.08
C GLY A 228 38.23 14.95 -6.74
N SER A 229 39.34 15.68 -6.77
CA SER A 229 40.23 16.00 -5.64
C SER A 229 40.27 17.49 -5.35
N LEU A 230 40.70 17.89 -4.15
CA LEU A 230 40.82 19.29 -3.72
C LEU A 230 42.28 19.70 -3.46
N ILE A 231 42.72 20.84 -4.00
CA ILE A 231 43.97 21.50 -3.58
C ILE A 231 43.65 22.96 -3.29
N ALA A 232 43.84 23.43 -2.07
CA ALA A 232 43.51 24.81 -1.73
C ALA A 232 44.46 25.37 -0.69
N ALA A 233 44.73 26.68 -0.78
CA ALA A 233 45.34 27.39 0.32
C ALA A 233 44.23 27.94 1.22
N THR A 234 44.29 27.62 2.51
CA THR A 234 43.26 27.94 3.51
C THR A 234 43.94 28.35 4.80
N ASP A 235 43.41 29.36 5.50
CA ASP A 235 43.94 29.73 6.81
C ASP A 235 43.66 28.63 7.84
N THR A 236 44.69 27.86 8.18
CA THR A 236 44.56 26.77 9.16
C THR A 236 44.33 27.36 10.55
N GLY A 237 43.09 27.24 11.05
CA GLY A 237 42.66 27.80 12.33
C GLY A 237 41.36 28.62 12.24
N ASP A 238 40.96 29.02 11.03
CA ASP A 238 39.63 29.58 10.80
C ASP A 238 38.59 28.44 10.76
N LYS A 239 37.44 28.64 11.41
CA LYS A 239 36.37 27.62 11.51
C LYS A 239 35.70 27.37 10.16
N ASP A 240 35.85 28.30 9.23
CA ASP A 240 35.16 28.30 7.94
C ASP A 240 35.99 27.68 6.81
N GLY A 241 37.30 27.48 7.00
CA GLY A 241 38.18 26.84 6.01
C GLY A 241 38.22 27.55 4.65
N ASN A 242 38.04 28.86 4.64
CA ASN A 242 37.93 29.67 3.43
C ASN A 242 39.22 29.66 2.60
N ASP A 243 39.06 29.83 1.29
CA ASP A 243 40.17 30.01 0.35
C ASP A 243 40.85 31.34 0.64
N ASN A 244 42.15 31.31 0.93
CA ASN A 244 42.94 32.51 1.25
C ASN A 244 43.75 33.04 0.05
N GLY A 245 43.59 32.43 -1.13
CA GLY A 245 44.22 32.90 -2.36
C GLY A 245 45.73 32.62 -2.49
N GLN A 246 46.32 31.85 -1.56
CA GLN A 246 47.76 31.60 -1.50
C GLN A 246 48.18 30.28 -2.17
N LEU A 247 47.45 29.83 -3.20
CA LEU A 247 47.85 28.70 -4.02
C LEU A 247 48.77 29.16 -5.16
N ASN A 248 50.00 28.68 -5.19
CA ASN A 248 50.92 28.81 -6.32
C ASN A 248 51.04 27.45 -7.02
N LEU A 249 50.55 27.33 -8.24
CA LEU A 249 50.66 26.11 -9.06
C LEU A 249 51.32 26.44 -10.39
N THR A 250 52.48 25.85 -10.66
CA THR A 250 53.17 25.91 -11.95
C THR A 250 53.19 24.50 -12.57
N THR A 251 52.68 24.37 -13.79
CA THR A 251 52.69 23.11 -14.56
C THR A 251 52.84 23.39 -16.04
N ASN A 252 53.41 22.45 -16.81
CA ASN A 252 53.36 22.56 -18.26
C ASN A 252 51.94 22.29 -18.78
N SER A 253 51.25 21.28 -18.25
CA SER A 253 49.89 20.92 -18.66
C SER A 253 49.02 20.52 -17.46
N LEU A 254 47.71 20.75 -17.56
CA LEU A 254 46.73 20.45 -16.49
C LEU A 254 45.51 19.72 -17.05
N SER A 255 45.16 18.59 -16.43
CA SER A 255 43.96 17.83 -16.72
C SER A 255 43.08 17.68 -15.48
N ALA A 256 41.77 17.69 -15.68
CA ALA A 256 40.79 17.68 -14.61
C ALA A 256 39.62 16.77 -14.96
N SER A 257 39.21 15.91 -14.04
CA SER A 257 38.04 15.05 -14.19
C SER A 257 37.29 14.88 -12.87
N SER A 258 36.02 14.50 -12.95
CA SER A 258 35.16 14.27 -11.78
C SER A 258 35.00 12.79 -11.49
N LEU A 259 34.81 12.43 -10.22
CA LEU A 259 34.38 11.09 -9.81
C LEU A 259 32.88 11.08 -9.54
N ASN A 260 32.24 9.93 -9.74
CA ASN A 260 30.80 9.78 -9.50
C ASN A 260 30.54 9.02 -8.21
N THR A 261 29.88 9.67 -7.26
CA THR A 261 29.11 8.99 -6.22
C THR A 261 27.80 8.50 -6.84
N THR A 262 27.45 7.23 -6.68
CA THR A 262 26.24 6.62 -7.25
C THR A 262 25.57 5.72 -6.23
N SER A 263 24.24 5.75 -6.15
CA SER A 263 23.47 4.74 -5.41
C SER A 263 22.38 4.18 -6.30
N ASN A 264 22.29 2.85 -6.40
CA ASN A 264 21.25 2.16 -7.16
C ASN A 264 20.72 1.03 -6.31
N SER A 265 19.45 1.13 -5.92
CA SER A 265 18.74 0.06 -5.24
C SER A 265 17.48 -0.32 -6.01
N LYS A 266 17.19 -1.61 -6.03
CA LYS A 266 15.98 -2.18 -6.61
C LYS A 266 15.45 -3.24 -5.66
N SER A 267 14.18 -3.15 -5.29
CA SER A 267 13.53 -4.19 -4.49
C SER A 267 12.16 -4.53 -5.05
N ASN A 268 11.90 -5.82 -5.22
CA ASN A 268 10.65 -6.34 -5.72
C ASN A 268 10.13 -7.37 -4.72
N SER A 269 8.85 -7.30 -4.36
CA SER A 269 8.20 -8.29 -3.53
C SER A 269 6.82 -8.65 -4.08
N ILE A 270 6.43 -9.89 -3.84
CA ILE A 270 5.06 -10.37 -4.03
C ILE A 270 4.65 -11.19 -2.81
N GLY A 271 3.51 -10.87 -2.25
CA GLY A 271 2.86 -11.57 -1.15
C GLY A 271 1.44 -11.96 -1.55
N LEU A 272 1.07 -13.20 -1.27
CA LEU A 272 -0.26 -13.75 -1.45
C LEU A 272 -0.71 -14.32 -0.12
N ASN A 273 -1.79 -13.79 0.44
CA ASN A 273 -2.34 -14.27 1.69
C ASN A 273 -3.81 -14.61 1.49
N ALA A 274 -4.20 -15.82 1.85
CA ALA A 274 -5.60 -16.21 1.93
C ALA A 274 -5.97 -16.36 3.40
N GLY A 275 -7.06 -15.74 3.84
CA GLY A 275 -7.54 -15.78 5.22
C GLY A 275 -9.04 -15.99 5.29
N GLY A 276 -9.54 -16.65 6.32
CA GLY A 276 -10.96 -16.96 6.50
C GLY A 276 -11.36 -17.01 7.96
N ASN A 277 -12.58 -16.56 8.23
CA ASN A 277 -13.21 -16.82 9.53
C ASN A 277 -13.76 -18.25 9.48
N ALA A 278 -13.11 -19.17 10.18
CA ALA A 278 -13.63 -20.52 10.34
C ALA A 278 -14.74 -20.45 11.40
N ASN A 279 -16.00 -20.45 10.98
CA ASN A 279 -17.12 -20.54 11.91
C ASN A 279 -18.12 -21.65 11.53
N THR A 280 -17.75 -22.52 10.57
CA THR A 280 -18.52 -23.70 10.17
C THR A 280 -17.58 -24.83 9.72
N ASN A 281 -18.05 -26.07 9.70
CA ASN A 281 -17.35 -27.34 9.36
C ASN A 281 -16.73 -27.42 7.94
N SER A 282 -16.40 -26.28 7.32
CA SER A 282 -15.71 -26.17 6.05
C SER A 282 -14.76 -24.97 6.13
N ALA A 283 -13.46 -25.21 5.98
CA ALA A 283 -12.44 -24.18 5.92
C ALA A 283 -12.65 -23.27 4.69
N LYS A 284 -13.52 -22.28 4.81
CA LYS A 284 -13.78 -21.30 3.75
C LYS A 284 -12.83 -20.11 3.92
N LEU A 285 -11.88 -20.01 3.01
CA LEU A 285 -10.99 -18.85 2.86
C LEU A 285 -11.83 -17.70 2.29
N ASN A 286 -12.42 -16.90 3.17
CA ASN A 286 -13.33 -15.81 2.78
C ASN A 286 -12.61 -14.58 2.25
N ARG A 287 -11.28 -14.49 2.37
CA ARG A 287 -10.48 -13.35 1.95
C ARG A 287 -9.21 -13.79 1.26
N VAL A 288 -8.85 -13.11 0.18
CA VAL A 288 -7.55 -13.25 -0.47
C VAL A 288 -6.97 -11.86 -0.67
N SER A 289 -5.74 -11.64 -0.21
CA SER A 289 -4.98 -10.43 -0.45
C SER A 289 -3.73 -10.67 -1.29
N LEU A 290 -3.44 -9.69 -2.13
CA LEU A 290 -2.24 -9.59 -2.96
C LEU A 290 -1.50 -8.32 -2.59
N ASP A 291 -0.23 -8.47 -2.21
CA ASP A 291 0.71 -7.38 -1.93
C ASP A 291 1.87 -7.46 -2.93
N TYR A 292 1.86 -6.60 -3.95
CA TYR A 292 2.96 -6.46 -4.90
C TYR A 292 3.67 -5.12 -4.71
N THR A 293 5.00 -5.13 -4.64
CA THR A 293 5.81 -3.91 -4.63
C THR A 293 7.02 -4.03 -5.55
N ASN A 294 7.39 -2.92 -6.19
CA ASN A 294 8.58 -2.77 -7.01
C ASN A 294 9.11 -1.35 -6.84
N ASN A 295 10.20 -1.25 -6.11
CA ASN A 295 10.86 -0.01 -5.76
C ASN A 295 12.20 0.06 -6.48
N LYS A 296 12.51 1.24 -7.00
CA LYS A 296 13.81 1.52 -7.60
C LYS A 296 14.24 2.93 -7.22
N HIS A 297 15.45 3.04 -6.71
CA HIS A 297 16.08 4.31 -6.37
C HIS A 297 17.42 4.40 -7.08
N ASN A 298 17.67 5.55 -7.73
CA ASN A 298 18.88 5.83 -8.47
C ASN A 298 19.33 7.26 -8.17
N SER A 299 20.54 7.43 -7.67
CA SER A 299 21.15 8.75 -7.50
C SER A 299 22.57 8.79 -8.08
N LYS A 300 22.97 9.98 -8.51
CA LYS A 300 24.31 10.27 -8.98
C LYS A 300 24.72 11.70 -8.59
N THR A 301 25.87 11.80 -7.95
CA THR A 301 26.53 13.05 -7.58
C THR A 301 27.95 13.01 -8.13
N LYS A 302 28.43 14.14 -8.67
CA LYS A 302 29.81 14.27 -9.14
C LYS A 302 30.63 15.01 -8.10
N VAL A 303 31.74 14.41 -7.68
CA VAL A 303 32.81 15.11 -6.95
C VAL A 303 33.74 15.71 -7.99
N LEU A 304 33.88 17.03 -7.98
CA LEU A 304 34.62 17.81 -8.96
C LEU A 304 36.11 17.84 -8.62
N ALA A 305 36.94 18.04 -9.64
CA ALA A 305 38.33 18.41 -9.43
C ALA A 305 38.38 19.90 -9.09
N THR A 306 38.80 20.21 -7.87
CA THR A 306 38.75 21.54 -7.28
C THR A 306 40.16 22.03 -6.96
N LEU A 307 40.43 23.28 -7.32
CA LEU A 307 41.59 24.01 -6.81
C LEU A 307 41.11 25.36 -6.29
N GLY A 308 41.73 25.82 -5.21
CA GLY A 308 41.57 27.18 -4.70
C GLY A 308 42.16 28.24 -5.63
N SER A 309 42.09 29.46 -5.15
CA SER A 309 42.50 30.69 -5.83
C SER A 309 43.98 30.98 -5.56
N GLY A 310 44.60 31.72 -6.47
CA GLY A 310 45.99 32.13 -6.37
C GLY A 310 46.67 32.19 -7.74
N ASN A 311 47.99 32.10 -7.77
CA ASN A 311 48.78 32.13 -8.98
C ASN A 311 48.86 30.74 -9.63
N ILE A 312 48.09 30.53 -10.70
CA ILE A 312 48.07 29.27 -11.46
C ILE A 312 48.66 29.51 -12.84
N GLN A 313 49.86 28.98 -13.08
CA GLN A 313 50.61 29.08 -14.32
C GLN A 313 50.60 27.72 -15.04
N ILE A 314 50.00 27.67 -16.23
CA ILE A 314 49.97 26.48 -17.07
C ILE A 314 50.57 26.85 -18.43
N ALA A 315 51.74 26.30 -18.76
CA ALA A 315 52.52 26.72 -19.93
C ALA A 315 51.81 26.41 -21.27
N ASP A 316 51.09 25.29 -21.35
CA ASP A 316 50.36 24.83 -22.55
C ASP A 316 48.89 25.33 -22.57
N ILE A 317 48.61 26.48 -21.96
CA ILE A 317 47.35 27.19 -22.24
C ILE A 317 47.54 27.93 -23.56
N ASP A 318 46.83 27.49 -24.60
CA ASP A 318 46.49 28.34 -25.75
C ASP A 318 45.92 29.68 -25.22
N GLN A 319 46.75 30.71 -25.16
CA GLN A 319 46.40 32.11 -24.83
C GLN A 319 45.58 32.72 -25.97
N ASN A 320 44.40 32.15 -26.26
CA ASN A 320 43.53 32.57 -27.37
C ASN A 320 42.13 32.96 -26.91
N ASN A 321 41.95 33.45 -25.68
CA ASN A 321 40.74 34.21 -25.34
C ASN A 321 40.86 35.05 -24.06
N SER A 322 41.59 36.16 -24.11
CA SER A 322 41.39 37.32 -23.21
C SER A 322 42.01 38.57 -23.82
N ASN A 323 41.48 38.98 -24.97
CA ASN A 323 41.49 40.38 -25.39
C ASN A 323 40.14 40.63 -26.06
N SER A 324 39.13 40.96 -25.27
CA SER A 324 37.90 41.57 -25.75
C SER A 324 38.23 43.00 -26.17
N ASN A 325 38.82 43.16 -27.36
CA ASN A 325 38.75 44.38 -28.13
C ASN A 325 38.44 44.00 -29.58
N GLN A 326 37.15 44.06 -29.88
CA GLN A 326 36.53 44.44 -31.15
C GLN A 326 37.49 44.58 -32.34
N SER A 327 37.57 43.54 -33.17
CA SER A 327 37.87 43.67 -34.61
C SER A 327 37.56 42.36 -35.36
N ASN A 328 36.83 42.50 -36.46
CA ASN A 328 36.47 41.44 -37.39
C ASN A 328 37.71 40.77 -38.01
N SER A 329 37.87 39.45 -37.84
CA SER A 329 38.53 38.64 -38.87
C SER A 329 38.10 37.18 -38.82
N LYS A 330 37.46 36.72 -39.89
CA LYS A 330 37.16 35.31 -40.16
C LYS A 330 38.47 34.62 -40.55
N SER A 331 39.03 33.80 -39.67
CA SER A 331 40.02 32.79 -40.05
C SER A 331 39.56 31.41 -39.61
N LYS A 332 39.23 30.55 -40.58
CA LYS A 332 39.00 29.12 -40.40
C LYS A 332 40.37 28.43 -40.44
N SER A 333 40.91 28.06 -39.28
CA SER A 333 41.98 27.05 -39.22
C SER A 333 41.50 25.86 -38.37
N LYS A 334 41.31 24.72 -39.03
CA LYS A 334 40.99 23.42 -38.43
C LYS A 334 42.33 22.72 -38.15
N SER A 335 42.85 22.88 -36.94
CA SER A 335 43.97 22.06 -36.45
C SER A 335 43.47 21.06 -35.41
N ASN A 336 43.57 19.77 -35.76
CA ASN A 336 43.37 18.64 -34.87
C ASN A 336 44.69 18.35 -34.13
N SER A 337 44.94 19.04 -33.01
CA SER A 337 45.94 18.62 -32.02
C SER A 337 45.24 18.32 -30.68
N LYS A 338 45.41 17.08 -30.20
CA LYS A 338 44.76 16.50 -29.02
C LYS A 338 45.73 16.55 -27.82
N SER A 339 45.75 17.67 -27.13
CA SER A 339 45.93 17.78 -25.67
C SER A 339 45.69 19.24 -25.33
N LYS A 340 44.43 19.62 -25.10
CA LYS A 340 44.10 21.00 -24.73
C LYS A 340 44.10 21.07 -23.21
N SER A 341 45.07 21.78 -22.63
CA SER A 341 44.97 22.22 -21.23
C SER A 341 43.71 23.07 -21.10
N SER A 342 42.77 22.68 -20.22
CA SER A 342 41.52 23.43 -20.03
C SER A 342 41.18 23.54 -18.55
N THR A 343 41.12 24.77 -18.05
CA THR A 343 40.58 25.07 -16.72
C THR A 343 39.05 25.01 -16.69
N LYS A 344 38.40 24.84 -17.85
CA LYS A 344 36.93 24.84 -18.01
C LYS A 344 36.19 23.76 -17.22
N LEU A 345 36.87 22.66 -16.87
CA LEU A 345 36.30 21.54 -16.10
C LEU A 345 36.69 21.58 -14.61
N LEU A 346 37.44 22.58 -14.20
CA LEU A 346 37.88 22.76 -12.82
C LEU A 346 36.83 23.54 -12.03
N ASN A 347 36.51 23.02 -10.86
CA ASN A 347 35.79 23.79 -9.86
C ASN A 347 36.76 24.74 -9.13
N ARG A 348 36.33 25.98 -8.89
CA ARG A 348 37.08 27.01 -8.13
C ARG A 348 36.47 27.27 -6.75
N ASP A 349 35.25 26.81 -6.53
CA ASP A 349 34.61 26.91 -5.23
C ASP A 349 35.09 25.76 -4.34
N ILE A 350 35.90 26.05 -3.33
CA ILE A 350 36.43 25.01 -2.44
C ILE A 350 35.40 24.47 -1.45
N LYS A 351 34.25 25.15 -1.28
CA LYS A 351 33.16 24.71 -0.40
C LYS A 351 32.23 23.76 -1.13
N ASP A 352 31.91 24.08 -2.39
CA ASP A 352 30.99 23.28 -3.22
C ASP A 352 31.74 22.33 -4.17
N THR A 353 32.36 21.30 -3.60
CA THR A 353 33.10 20.27 -4.36
C THR A 353 32.22 19.23 -5.04
N GLU A 354 30.91 19.23 -4.76
CA GLU A 354 29.96 18.23 -5.27
C GLU A 354 28.80 18.84 -6.04
N VAL A 355 28.38 18.17 -7.12
CA VAL A 355 27.19 18.53 -7.91
C VAL A 355 26.26 17.34 -8.06
N ASN A 356 25.03 17.50 -7.57
CA ASN A 356 23.96 16.52 -7.74
C ASN A 356 23.52 16.49 -9.22
N ILE A 357 23.56 15.32 -9.85
CA ILE A 357 23.18 15.14 -11.26
C ILE A 357 21.74 14.66 -11.39
N TYR A 358 21.37 13.65 -10.61
CA TYR A 358 19.99 13.20 -10.49
C TYR A 358 19.78 12.46 -9.17
N ASN A 359 18.54 12.50 -8.71
CA ASN A 359 18.06 11.67 -7.62
C ASN A 359 16.62 11.26 -7.95
N ILE A 360 16.43 10.00 -8.34
CA ILE A 360 15.18 9.49 -8.89
C ILE A 360 14.73 8.28 -8.09
N ALA A 361 13.57 8.38 -7.47
CA ALA A 361 12.86 7.29 -6.84
C ALA A 361 11.62 6.92 -7.68
N SER A 362 11.37 5.62 -7.83
CA SER A 362 10.14 5.11 -8.44
C SER A 362 9.58 3.99 -7.57
N HIS A 363 8.28 4.07 -7.32
CA HIS A 363 7.51 3.11 -6.57
C HIS A 363 6.35 2.61 -7.43
N LYS A 364 6.20 1.29 -7.53
CA LYS A 364 5.01 0.64 -8.10
C LYS A 364 4.49 -0.35 -7.08
N GLY A 365 3.29 -0.14 -6.59
CA GLY A 365 2.64 -0.99 -5.61
C GLY A 365 1.23 -1.35 -6.04
N LEU A 366 0.80 -2.56 -5.70
CA LEU A 366 -0.60 -2.98 -5.75
C LEU A 366 -0.91 -3.69 -4.42
N LYS A 367 -1.93 -3.21 -3.73
CA LYS A 367 -2.50 -3.87 -2.56
C LYS A 367 -3.99 -4.03 -2.80
N GLY A 368 -4.49 -5.25 -2.67
CA GLY A 368 -5.91 -5.53 -2.85
C GLY A 368 -6.34 -6.72 -2.01
N GLU A 369 -7.58 -6.66 -1.50
CA GLU A 369 -8.24 -7.72 -0.77
C GLU A 369 -9.58 -8.02 -1.46
N ILE A 370 -9.89 -9.30 -1.65
CA ILE A 370 -11.15 -9.74 -2.26
C ILE A 370 -11.87 -10.64 -1.26
N ASP A 371 -13.12 -10.30 -0.90
CA ASP A 371 -14.02 -11.23 -0.21
C ASP A 371 -14.46 -12.30 -1.21
N THR A 372 -14.01 -13.53 -1.02
CA THR A 372 -14.27 -14.63 -1.96
C THR A 372 -15.74 -15.02 -2.00
N ARG A 373 -16.55 -14.63 -0.99
CA ARG A 373 -18.01 -14.85 -0.98
C ARG A 373 -18.68 -14.05 -2.09
N LEU A 374 -18.11 -12.92 -2.54
CA LEU A 374 -18.61 -12.15 -3.68
C LEU A 374 -18.65 -12.98 -4.98
N LEU A 375 -17.76 -13.96 -5.11
CA LEU A 375 -17.60 -14.77 -6.31
C LEU A 375 -18.69 -15.84 -6.49
N THR A 376 -19.51 -16.12 -5.46
CA THR A 376 -20.54 -17.19 -5.51
C THR A 376 -21.93 -16.66 -5.15
N LYS A 377 -23.01 -17.21 -5.74
CA LYS A 377 -24.39 -16.81 -5.40
C LYS A 377 -24.68 -17.00 -3.91
N ASN A 378 -24.36 -18.19 -3.38
CA ASN A 378 -24.54 -18.50 -1.95
C ASN A 378 -23.69 -17.61 -1.05
N GLY A 379 -22.47 -17.25 -1.45
CA GLY A 379 -21.62 -16.33 -0.71
C GLY A 379 -22.18 -14.90 -0.68
N ARG A 380 -22.71 -14.39 -1.80
CA ARG A 380 -23.41 -13.10 -1.83
C ARG A 380 -24.66 -13.09 -0.96
N ILE A 381 -25.41 -14.20 -0.93
CA ILE A 381 -26.54 -14.37 -0.02
C ILE A 381 -26.09 -14.35 1.45
N GLN A 382 -24.93 -14.95 1.80
CA GLN A 382 -24.37 -14.86 3.15
C GLN A 382 -23.93 -13.43 3.50
N ILE A 383 -23.31 -12.71 2.56
CA ILE A 383 -22.97 -11.29 2.76
C ILE A 383 -24.24 -10.47 3.00
N ALA A 384 -25.30 -10.71 2.23
CA ALA A 384 -26.57 -10.01 2.39
C ALA A 384 -27.22 -10.32 3.75
N LYS A 385 -27.15 -11.57 4.22
CA LYS A 385 -27.54 -11.96 5.59
C LYS A 385 -26.73 -11.24 6.67
N ASP A 386 -25.42 -11.14 6.52
CA ASP A 386 -24.55 -10.44 7.47
C ASP A 386 -24.93 -8.95 7.60
N ILE A 387 -25.20 -8.29 6.46
CA ILE A 387 -25.67 -6.90 6.41
C ILE A 387 -27.02 -6.77 7.13
N LYS A 388 -27.96 -7.69 6.88
CA LYS A 388 -29.28 -7.69 7.51
C LYS A 388 -29.23 -7.89 9.02
N LYS A 389 -28.40 -8.81 9.51
CA LYS A 389 -28.20 -9.04 10.96
C LYS A 389 -27.61 -7.80 11.65
N SER A 390 -26.76 -7.04 10.95
CA SER A 390 -26.32 -5.73 11.44
C SER A 390 -27.46 -4.70 11.44
N GLY A 391 -28.36 -4.74 10.44
CA GLY A 391 -29.56 -3.90 10.39
C GLY A 391 -30.51 -4.15 11.57
N MET A 392 -30.69 -5.40 12.00
CA MET A 392 -31.51 -5.74 13.18
C MET A 392 -31.01 -5.10 14.48
N ILE A 393 -29.68 -4.92 14.62
CA ILE A 393 -29.10 -4.19 15.75
C ILE A 393 -29.54 -2.73 15.72
N THR A 394 -29.56 -2.12 14.53
CA THR A 394 -30.07 -0.76 14.32
C THR A 394 -31.58 -0.68 14.58
N SER A 395 -32.37 -1.63 14.09
CA SER A 395 -33.82 -1.70 14.36
C SER A 395 -34.11 -1.82 15.86
N ALA A 396 -33.40 -2.69 16.58
CA ALA A 396 -33.56 -2.82 18.03
C ALA A 396 -33.17 -1.54 18.79
N ILE A 397 -32.10 -0.84 18.36
CA ILE A 397 -31.75 0.49 18.92
C ILE A 397 -32.86 1.49 18.64
N GLN A 398 -33.41 1.52 17.42
CA GLN A 398 -34.51 2.40 17.04
C GLN A 398 -35.77 2.15 17.89
N GLN A 399 -36.11 0.89 18.13
CA GLN A 399 -37.26 0.52 18.95
C GLN A 399 -37.09 0.96 20.41
N ILE A 400 -35.90 0.83 21.00
CA ILE A 400 -35.62 1.26 22.37
C ILE A 400 -35.60 2.78 22.51
N VAL A 401 -35.11 3.51 21.50
CA VAL A 401 -35.04 4.98 21.55
C VAL A 401 -36.41 5.62 21.33
N ASN A 402 -37.26 5.01 20.52
CA ASN A 402 -38.54 5.59 20.11
C ASN A 402 -39.74 5.10 20.94
N THR A 403 -39.54 4.23 21.93
CA THR A 403 -40.61 3.70 22.78
C THR A 403 -40.15 3.62 24.24
N ASP A 404 -41.04 3.94 25.19
CA ASP A 404 -40.71 3.90 26.63
C ASP A 404 -40.79 2.45 27.21
N ARG A 405 -40.48 1.42 26.41
CA ARG A 405 -40.59 -0.02 26.76
C ARG A 405 -39.37 -0.65 27.49
N THR A 406 -38.45 0.16 28.04
CA THR A 406 -37.36 -0.16 29.02
C THR A 406 -35.93 -0.58 28.54
N GLU A 407 -35.07 -1.01 29.49
CA GLU A 407 -33.60 -0.83 29.69
C GLU A 407 -32.64 -1.73 28.82
N LEU A 408 -31.32 -1.69 29.09
CA LEU A 408 -30.25 -2.41 28.35
C LEU A 408 -30.45 -3.94 28.25
N LYS A 409 -31.21 -4.57 29.16
CA LYS A 409 -31.55 -6.00 29.08
C LYS A 409 -32.58 -6.29 27.98
N ASP A 410 -33.40 -5.31 27.63
CA ASP A 410 -34.46 -5.43 26.64
C ASP A 410 -33.90 -5.32 25.21
N PHE A 411 -32.72 -4.69 25.04
CA PHE A 411 -31.99 -4.67 23.76
C PHE A 411 -31.67 -6.06 23.23
N PHE A 412 -31.10 -6.93 24.06
CA PHE A 412 -30.72 -8.27 23.61
C PHE A 412 -31.93 -9.15 23.34
N SER A 413 -33.00 -8.99 24.13
CA SER A 413 -34.27 -9.68 23.92
C SER A 413 -34.97 -9.23 22.63
N GLU A 414 -34.92 -7.95 22.30
CA GLU A 414 -35.49 -7.41 21.06
C GLU A 414 -34.69 -7.85 19.82
N VAL A 415 -33.35 -7.83 19.90
CA VAL A 415 -32.50 -8.40 18.84
C VAL A 415 -32.79 -9.90 18.63
N ASP A 416 -33.03 -10.66 19.70
CA ASP A 416 -33.38 -12.09 19.62
C ASP A 416 -34.78 -12.30 19.01
N LYS A 417 -35.76 -11.48 19.37
CA LYS A 417 -37.12 -11.50 18.80
C LYS A 417 -37.09 -11.24 17.29
N LEU A 418 -36.44 -10.15 16.85
CA LEU A 418 -36.28 -9.82 15.44
C LEU A 418 -35.54 -10.92 14.66
N HIS A 419 -34.51 -11.51 15.26
CA HIS A 419 -33.77 -12.61 14.66
C HIS A 419 -34.64 -13.85 14.43
N LYS A 420 -35.42 -14.26 15.43
CA LYS A 420 -36.34 -15.41 15.33
C LYS A 420 -37.45 -15.16 14.30
N THR A 421 -37.99 -13.94 14.24
CA THR A 421 -38.98 -13.57 13.22
C THR A 421 -38.40 -13.70 11.81
N ASP A 422 -37.17 -13.21 11.56
CA ASP A 422 -36.49 -13.39 10.28
C ASP A 422 -36.23 -14.86 9.95
N GLU A 423 -35.75 -15.65 10.91
CA GLU A 423 -35.49 -17.08 10.71
C GLU A 423 -36.77 -17.84 10.37
N ALA A 424 -37.87 -17.57 11.07
CA ALA A 424 -39.17 -18.17 10.82
C ALA A 424 -39.69 -17.84 9.41
N VAL A 425 -39.71 -16.56 9.04
CA VAL A 425 -40.16 -16.09 7.71
C VAL A 425 -39.27 -16.68 6.61
N THR A 426 -37.96 -16.60 6.78
CA THR A 426 -36.98 -17.13 5.82
C THR A 426 -37.13 -18.63 5.63
N ALA A 427 -37.21 -19.40 6.72
CA ALA A 427 -37.39 -20.84 6.67
C ALA A 427 -38.73 -21.23 6.03
N LYS A 428 -39.80 -20.48 6.32
CA LYS A 428 -41.12 -20.75 5.78
C LYS A 428 -41.18 -20.52 4.27
N ILE A 429 -40.61 -19.42 3.78
CA ILE A 429 -40.58 -19.10 2.35
C ILE A 429 -39.64 -20.06 1.59
N ALA A 430 -38.44 -20.32 2.12
CA ALA A 430 -37.47 -21.20 1.49
C ALA A 430 -37.97 -22.64 1.30
N ASN A 431 -38.79 -23.13 2.25
CA ASN A 431 -39.30 -24.51 2.23
C ASN A 431 -40.70 -24.65 1.62
N ASN A 432 -41.32 -23.56 1.17
CA ASN A 432 -42.66 -23.59 0.58
C ASN A 432 -42.69 -22.88 -0.79
N PRO A 433 -42.43 -23.61 -1.89
CA PRO A 433 -42.45 -23.03 -3.24
C PRO A 433 -43.79 -22.40 -3.64
N LYS A 434 -44.92 -22.89 -3.10
CA LYS A 434 -46.24 -22.31 -3.37
C LYS A 434 -46.40 -20.95 -2.70
N LEU A 435 -45.94 -20.82 -1.47
CA LEU A 435 -45.92 -19.56 -0.74
C LEU A 435 -44.96 -18.56 -1.41
N ALA A 436 -43.75 -19.00 -1.77
CA ALA A 436 -42.76 -18.19 -2.47
C ALA A 436 -43.32 -17.63 -3.80
N LYS A 437 -44.00 -18.47 -4.59
CA LYS A 437 -44.65 -18.03 -5.82
C LYS A 437 -45.86 -17.11 -5.58
N ALA A 438 -46.59 -17.30 -4.49
CA ALA A 438 -47.72 -16.45 -4.15
C ALA A 438 -47.26 -15.02 -3.79
N LEU A 439 -46.13 -14.86 -3.11
CA LEU A 439 -45.55 -13.56 -2.77
C LEU A 439 -45.21 -12.69 -4.00
N THR A 440 -44.91 -13.32 -5.14
CA THR A 440 -44.54 -12.66 -6.40
C THR A 440 -45.72 -12.53 -7.40
N ASP A 441 -46.90 -13.07 -7.07
CA ASP A 441 -48.08 -13.05 -7.94
C ASP A 441 -49.02 -11.87 -7.60
N PRO A 442 -49.22 -10.88 -8.50
CA PRO A 442 -50.12 -9.76 -8.24
C PRO A 442 -51.61 -10.15 -8.28
N ASN A 443 -51.96 -11.35 -8.77
CA ASN A 443 -53.33 -11.76 -9.05
C ASN A 443 -53.85 -12.85 -8.10
N LEU A 444 -53.43 -12.82 -6.83
CA LEU A 444 -53.95 -13.74 -5.82
C LEU A 444 -55.44 -13.53 -5.57
N THR A 445 -56.18 -14.65 -5.43
CA THR A 445 -57.54 -14.61 -4.92
C THR A 445 -57.57 -14.27 -3.43
N PRO A 446 -58.68 -13.76 -2.88
CA PRO A 446 -58.81 -13.45 -1.45
C PRO A 446 -58.44 -14.62 -0.53
N THR A 447 -58.85 -15.84 -0.90
CA THR A 447 -58.50 -17.07 -0.15
C THR A 447 -57.00 -17.34 -0.18
N GLN A 448 -56.33 -17.10 -1.31
CA GLN A 448 -54.88 -17.29 -1.42
C GLN A 448 -54.10 -16.23 -0.62
N LYS A 449 -54.56 -14.96 -0.60
CA LYS A 449 -53.97 -13.91 0.24
C LYS A 449 -54.11 -14.23 1.73
N GLN A 450 -55.29 -14.69 2.14
CA GLN A 450 -55.54 -15.11 3.51
C GLN A 450 -54.66 -16.31 3.90
N GLN A 451 -54.51 -17.30 3.01
CA GLN A 451 -53.60 -18.44 3.24
C GLN A 451 -52.15 -17.99 3.35
N LEU A 452 -51.68 -17.12 2.46
CA LEU A 452 -50.33 -16.54 2.49
C LEU A 452 -50.09 -15.85 3.84
N ALA A 453 -51.00 -14.98 4.27
CA ALA A 453 -50.88 -14.27 5.54
C ALA A 453 -50.90 -15.22 6.74
N THR A 454 -51.78 -16.21 6.73
CA THR A 454 -51.89 -17.23 7.79
C THR A 454 -50.59 -18.03 7.93
N GLU A 455 -50.00 -18.45 6.80
CA GLU A 455 -48.77 -19.26 6.78
C GLU A 455 -47.56 -18.48 7.31
N LEU A 456 -47.46 -17.18 7.03
CA LEU A 456 -46.40 -16.32 7.55
C LEU A 456 -46.56 -16.08 9.06
N VAL A 457 -47.73 -15.64 9.51
CA VAL A 457 -47.96 -15.34 10.94
C VAL A 457 -47.85 -16.58 11.80
N SER A 458 -48.43 -17.70 11.36
CA SER A 458 -48.35 -18.95 12.11
C SER A 458 -46.90 -19.42 12.30
N SER A 459 -46.02 -19.20 11.30
CA SER A 459 -44.60 -19.56 11.43
C SER A 459 -43.89 -18.70 12.47
N VAL A 460 -44.17 -17.40 12.50
CA VAL A 460 -43.55 -16.45 13.45
C VAL A 460 -44.05 -16.69 14.87
N MET A 461 -45.36 -16.85 15.06
CA MET A 461 -45.94 -17.10 16.38
C MET A 461 -45.36 -18.37 17.02
N VAL A 462 -45.21 -19.44 16.23
CA VAL A 462 -44.62 -20.71 16.72
C VAL A 462 -43.14 -20.54 17.08
N GLU A 463 -42.34 -19.88 16.25
CA GLU A 463 -40.90 -19.69 16.50
C GLU A 463 -40.64 -18.80 17.73
N LEU A 464 -41.51 -17.81 17.96
CA LEU A 464 -41.45 -16.95 19.14
C LEU A 464 -42.01 -17.63 20.42
N GLY A 465 -42.61 -18.81 20.31
CA GLY A 465 -43.11 -19.60 21.44
C GLY A 465 -44.55 -19.26 21.87
N TYR A 466 -45.30 -18.51 21.07
CA TYR A 466 -46.72 -18.22 21.33
C TYR A 466 -47.60 -19.40 20.90
N THR A 467 -48.55 -19.78 21.75
CA THR A 467 -49.32 -21.02 21.60
C THR A 467 -50.79 -20.80 21.26
N GLN A 468 -51.31 -19.57 21.38
CA GLN A 468 -52.68 -19.26 20.98
C GLN A 468 -52.71 -18.96 19.48
N ALA A 469 -53.55 -19.69 18.75
CA ALA A 469 -53.76 -19.47 17.32
C ALA A 469 -54.39 -18.09 17.07
N VAL A 470 -53.90 -17.41 16.05
CA VAL A 470 -54.43 -16.12 15.58
C VAL A 470 -54.98 -16.33 14.19
N ASP A 471 -56.30 -16.21 14.03
CA ASP A 471 -56.91 -16.36 12.70
C ASP A 471 -56.76 -15.06 11.91
N ILE A 472 -56.34 -15.20 10.64
CA ILE A 472 -56.29 -14.08 9.70
C ILE A 472 -57.58 -14.07 8.88
N LYS A 473 -58.27 -12.93 8.84
CA LYS A 473 -59.48 -12.71 8.04
C LYS A 473 -59.26 -11.59 7.04
N LEU A 474 -59.48 -11.88 5.76
CA LEU A 474 -59.48 -10.86 4.72
C LEU A 474 -60.88 -10.26 4.59
N VAL A 475 -61.00 -8.94 4.68
CA VAL A 475 -62.22 -8.17 4.47
C VAL A 475 -62.04 -7.22 3.30
N ALA A 476 -63.15 -6.78 2.69
CA ALA A 476 -63.11 -5.63 1.79
C ALA A 476 -64.24 -4.68 2.19
N ASP A 477 -63.86 -3.65 2.92
CA ASP A 477 -64.76 -2.58 3.31
C ASP A 477 -64.22 -1.27 2.76
N SER A 478 -64.94 -0.69 1.79
CA SER A 478 -64.56 0.59 1.18
C SER A 478 -64.86 1.80 2.07
N GLN A 479 -65.56 1.60 3.19
CA GLN A 479 -65.87 2.65 4.17
C GLN A 479 -64.85 2.68 5.31
N ASP A 480 -64.07 1.61 5.48
CA ASP A 480 -62.96 1.55 6.43
C ASP A 480 -61.65 1.90 5.73
N ASN A 481 -61.02 2.99 6.16
CA ASN A 481 -59.74 3.45 5.59
C ASN A 481 -58.52 2.73 6.21
N ARG A 482 -58.72 1.86 7.21
CA ARG A 482 -57.63 1.09 7.81
C ARG A 482 -57.15 0.01 6.85
N LYS A 483 -55.83 -0.25 6.84
CA LYS A 483 -55.24 -1.37 6.09
C LYS A 483 -55.42 -2.70 6.81
N GLY A 484 -55.42 -2.67 8.15
CA GLY A 484 -55.72 -3.81 9.00
C GLY A 484 -56.14 -3.36 10.40
N HIS A 485 -56.58 -4.31 11.21
CA HIS A 485 -56.68 -4.15 12.66
C HIS A 485 -56.65 -5.51 13.37
N TYR A 486 -56.07 -5.54 14.56
CA TYR A 486 -56.22 -6.63 15.51
C TYR A 486 -57.54 -6.49 16.29
N GLY A 487 -58.31 -7.56 16.41
CA GLY A 487 -59.64 -7.58 17.04
C GLY A 487 -59.62 -8.09 18.48
N GLU A 488 -60.61 -7.67 19.29
CA GLU A 488 -60.83 -8.19 20.66
C GLU A 488 -61.13 -9.71 20.69
N ASP A 489 -61.49 -10.28 19.55
CA ASP A 489 -61.73 -11.71 19.33
C ASP A 489 -60.46 -12.49 18.96
N ASN A 490 -59.27 -11.92 19.20
CA ASN A 490 -57.96 -12.52 18.94
C ASN A 490 -57.68 -12.82 17.45
N ASN A 491 -58.33 -12.08 16.54
CA ASN A 491 -58.21 -12.23 15.10
C ASN A 491 -57.55 -11.00 14.44
N ILE A 492 -56.77 -11.23 13.38
CA ILE A 492 -56.22 -10.16 12.55
C ILE A 492 -57.13 -9.97 11.33
N TYR A 493 -57.61 -8.74 11.15
CA TYR A 493 -58.41 -8.34 10.01
C TYR A 493 -57.55 -7.53 9.05
N LEU A 494 -57.54 -7.91 7.78
CA LEU A 494 -56.82 -7.21 6.71
C LEU A 494 -57.81 -6.71 5.67
N ASN A 495 -57.78 -5.42 5.35
CA ASN A 495 -58.68 -4.82 4.36
C ASN A 495 -58.03 -4.80 2.98
N ASP A 496 -58.39 -5.77 2.13
CA ASP A 496 -57.83 -5.94 0.79
C ASP A 496 -58.09 -4.72 -0.12
N THR A 497 -59.10 -3.90 0.19
CA THR A 497 -59.39 -2.65 -0.55
C THR A 497 -58.24 -1.64 -0.45
N ASN A 498 -57.50 -1.65 0.66
CA ASN A 498 -56.49 -0.65 1.01
C ASN A 498 -55.04 -1.17 0.94
N LEU A 499 -54.85 -2.41 0.50
CA LEU A 499 -53.54 -3.05 0.34
C LEU A 499 -53.15 -3.02 -1.13
N ASN A 500 -52.12 -2.25 -1.51
CA ASN A 500 -51.86 -1.99 -2.93
C ASN A 500 -50.83 -2.93 -3.57
N ASN A 501 -50.05 -3.65 -2.76
CA ASN A 501 -49.01 -4.56 -3.20
C ASN A 501 -48.67 -5.56 -2.08
N THR A 502 -47.83 -6.56 -2.38
CA THR A 502 -47.47 -7.59 -1.39
C THR A 502 -46.63 -7.02 -0.24
N LYS A 503 -45.87 -5.93 -0.46
CA LYS A 503 -45.12 -5.25 0.60
C LYS A 503 -46.06 -4.59 1.61
N ASP A 504 -47.06 -3.84 1.14
CA ASP A 504 -48.15 -3.26 1.95
C ASP A 504 -48.87 -4.32 2.79
N LEU A 505 -49.17 -5.48 2.18
CA LEU A 505 -49.76 -6.62 2.86
C LEU A 505 -48.85 -7.13 3.99
N ALA A 506 -47.56 -7.34 3.71
CA ALA A 506 -46.60 -7.83 4.69
C ALA A 506 -46.37 -6.83 5.84
N THR A 507 -46.24 -5.53 5.54
CA THR A 507 -46.10 -4.47 6.56
C THR A 507 -47.31 -4.44 7.48
N THR A 508 -48.52 -4.42 6.89
CA THR A 508 -49.77 -4.39 7.66
C THR A 508 -49.92 -5.67 8.49
N LEU A 509 -49.63 -6.83 7.90
CA LEU A 509 -49.68 -8.11 8.61
C LEU A 509 -48.71 -8.15 9.79
N GLY A 510 -47.47 -7.67 9.61
CA GLY A 510 -46.47 -7.58 10.67
C GLY A 510 -46.93 -6.65 11.80
N HIS A 511 -47.48 -5.48 11.46
CA HIS A 511 -48.03 -4.54 12.43
C HIS A 511 -49.12 -5.18 13.30
N GLU A 512 -50.13 -5.82 12.68
CA GLU A 512 -51.19 -6.47 13.45
C GLU A 512 -50.70 -7.73 14.20
N THR A 513 -49.67 -8.40 13.67
CA THR A 513 -49.00 -9.52 14.37
C THR A 513 -48.30 -9.04 15.63
N SER A 514 -47.72 -7.83 15.63
CA SER A 514 -47.14 -7.24 16.84
C SER A 514 -48.18 -7.06 17.94
N HIS A 515 -49.37 -6.57 17.60
CA HIS A 515 -50.48 -6.45 18.55
C HIS A 515 -50.95 -7.80 19.08
N ALA A 516 -51.00 -8.81 18.20
CA ALA A 516 -51.33 -10.18 18.60
C ALA A 516 -50.28 -10.80 19.53
N ILE A 517 -49.00 -10.50 19.30
CA ILE A 517 -47.87 -10.88 20.17
C ILE A 517 -48.01 -10.20 21.53
N ASP A 518 -48.22 -8.88 21.54
CA ASP A 518 -48.36 -8.09 22.77
C ASP A 518 -49.55 -8.58 23.63
N ASN A 519 -50.66 -8.98 23.01
CA ASN A 519 -51.82 -9.54 23.71
C ASN A 519 -51.54 -10.90 24.39
N GLN A 520 -50.56 -11.66 23.88
CA GLN A 520 -50.15 -12.95 24.44
C GLN A 520 -48.93 -12.85 25.38
N ASP A 521 -48.27 -11.69 25.43
CA ASP A 521 -47.09 -11.47 26.27
C ASP A 521 -47.51 -10.94 27.67
N PRO A 522 -47.35 -11.75 28.74
CA PRO A 522 -47.76 -11.35 30.08
C PRO A 522 -46.89 -10.24 30.70
N SER A 523 -45.76 -9.90 30.08
CA SER A 523 -44.85 -8.84 30.55
C SER A 523 -45.24 -7.44 30.06
N ILE A 524 -46.18 -7.34 29.13
CA ILE A 524 -46.59 -6.09 28.47
C ILE A 524 -47.93 -5.63 29.06
N ASN A 525 -47.97 -4.42 29.61
CA ASN A 525 -49.20 -3.85 30.16
C ASN A 525 -50.11 -3.33 29.03
N THR A 526 -51.07 -4.13 28.60
CA THR A 526 -52.02 -3.79 27.53
C THR A 526 -53.20 -2.90 27.97
N ASN A 527 -53.15 -2.28 29.17
CA ASN A 527 -54.29 -1.53 29.73
C ASN A 527 -54.80 -0.41 28.78
N PRO A 528 -56.04 -0.51 28.25
CA PRO A 528 -56.57 0.39 27.23
C PRO A 528 -56.78 1.86 27.67
N GLN A 529 -56.58 2.20 28.94
CA GLN A 529 -56.83 3.56 29.46
C GLN A 529 -55.59 4.45 29.55
N ASN A 530 -54.39 3.96 29.22
CA ASN A 530 -53.17 4.77 29.20
C ASN A 530 -52.84 5.26 27.78
N ASN A 531 -53.14 6.53 27.48
CA ASN A 531 -52.95 7.11 26.15
C ASN A 531 -51.48 7.20 25.71
N ALA A 532 -50.52 7.30 26.64
CA ALA A 532 -49.08 7.33 26.30
C ALA A 532 -48.60 5.95 25.84
N SER A 533 -48.97 4.89 26.57
CA SER A 533 -48.68 3.49 26.18
C SER A 533 -49.31 3.10 24.85
N LYS A 534 -50.49 3.63 24.51
CA LYS A 534 -51.11 3.37 23.20
C LYS A 534 -50.28 3.92 22.03
N ALA A 535 -49.81 5.17 22.12
CA ALA A 535 -49.00 5.77 21.07
C ALA A 535 -47.66 5.03 20.89
N ASP A 536 -47.02 4.65 21.99
CA ASP A 536 -45.76 3.89 21.97
C ASP A 536 -45.95 2.49 21.38
N ASN A 537 -47.08 1.82 21.68
CA ASN A 537 -47.41 0.51 21.13
C ASN A 537 -47.65 0.55 19.61
N GLU A 538 -48.30 1.60 19.11
CA GLU A 538 -48.49 1.78 17.67
C GLU A 538 -47.17 2.09 16.94
N ILE A 539 -46.27 2.88 17.55
CA ILE A 539 -44.93 3.12 17.00
C ILE A 539 -44.12 1.81 16.98
N TYR A 540 -44.18 1.01 18.04
CA TYR A 540 -43.55 -0.30 18.11
C TYR A 540 -44.09 -1.23 17.01
N ALA A 541 -45.42 -1.39 16.93
CA ALA A 541 -46.08 -2.23 15.94
C ALA A 541 -45.76 -1.79 14.51
N GLN A 542 -45.66 -0.48 14.26
CA GLN A 542 -45.24 0.04 12.96
C GLN A 542 -43.79 -0.35 12.62
N ASN A 543 -42.84 -0.14 13.54
CA ASN A 543 -41.44 -0.53 13.32
C ASN A 543 -41.31 -2.05 13.10
N TYR A 544 -42.04 -2.85 13.88
CA TYR A 544 -42.08 -4.30 13.73
C TYR A 544 -42.72 -4.73 12.39
N GLY A 545 -43.75 -4.02 11.93
CA GLY A 545 -44.36 -4.22 10.62
C GLY A 545 -43.41 -3.93 9.46
N ASP A 546 -42.65 -2.84 9.56
CA ASP A 546 -41.64 -2.47 8.57
C ASP A 546 -40.51 -3.52 8.53
N ASP A 547 -39.98 -3.92 9.69
CA ASP A 547 -38.99 -4.99 9.83
C ASP A 547 -39.52 -6.32 9.24
N PHE A 548 -40.74 -6.71 9.60
CA PHE A 548 -41.37 -7.94 9.10
C PHE A 548 -41.50 -7.95 7.57
N SER A 549 -41.92 -6.84 6.98
CA SER A 549 -42.02 -6.73 5.53
C SER A 549 -40.66 -6.84 4.85
N ASP A 550 -39.64 -6.18 5.38
CA ASP A 550 -38.28 -6.28 4.86
C ASP A 550 -37.75 -7.71 5.01
N TYR A 551 -38.22 -8.47 6.01
CA TYR A 551 -37.87 -9.88 6.15
C TYR A 551 -38.50 -10.76 5.10
N VAL A 552 -39.79 -10.55 4.83
CA VAL A 552 -40.53 -11.24 3.76
C VAL A 552 -39.93 -10.93 2.39
N GLU A 553 -39.60 -9.66 2.11
CA GLU A 553 -38.97 -9.22 0.86
C GLU A 553 -37.62 -9.89 0.66
N PHE A 554 -36.73 -9.78 1.65
CA PHE A 554 -35.41 -10.41 1.60
C PHE A 554 -35.50 -11.93 1.39
N ALA A 555 -36.41 -12.59 2.09
CA ALA A 555 -36.61 -14.03 1.99
C ALA A 555 -37.14 -14.43 0.60
N SER A 556 -38.10 -13.68 0.06
CA SER A 556 -38.67 -13.90 -1.28
C SER A 556 -37.61 -13.74 -2.37
N GLU A 557 -36.77 -12.70 -2.31
CA GLU A 557 -35.73 -12.43 -3.31
C GLU A 557 -34.60 -13.47 -3.29
N ASN A 558 -34.16 -13.90 -2.10
CA ASN A 558 -32.93 -14.68 -1.95
C ASN A 558 -33.18 -16.19 -1.82
N TYR A 559 -34.36 -16.59 -1.34
CA TYR A 559 -34.74 -17.99 -1.12
C TYR A 559 -36.06 -18.39 -1.78
N GLY A 560 -36.89 -17.41 -2.18
CA GLY A 560 -38.16 -17.61 -2.84
C GLY A 560 -38.08 -17.49 -4.37
N ASP A 561 -39.14 -16.97 -4.97
CA ASP A 561 -39.36 -16.92 -6.43
C ASP A 561 -39.02 -15.55 -7.05
N GLY A 562 -38.43 -14.64 -6.27
CA GLY A 562 -38.05 -13.28 -6.72
C GLY A 562 -38.69 -12.17 -5.89
N ASN A 563 -38.71 -10.96 -6.46
CA ASN A 563 -39.21 -9.77 -5.79
C ASN A 563 -40.71 -9.86 -5.50
N LEU A 564 -41.16 -9.22 -4.41
CA LEU A 564 -42.56 -9.12 -4.06
C LEU A 564 -43.38 -8.47 -5.19
N ALA A 565 -44.65 -8.83 -5.33
CA ALA A 565 -45.50 -8.23 -6.34
C ALA A 565 -45.74 -6.74 -6.05
N ASP A 566 -45.38 -5.87 -7.00
CA ASP A 566 -45.52 -4.40 -6.92
C ASP A 566 -46.97 -3.91 -7.02
N THR A 567 -47.92 -4.81 -7.30
CA THR A 567 -49.35 -4.50 -7.42
C THR A 567 -50.18 -5.62 -6.77
N ASN A 568 -51.37 -5.26 -6.28
CA ASN A 568 -52.33 -6.17 -5.71
C ASN A 568 -53.65 -6.08 -6.49
N ASN A 569 -54.19 -7.22 -6.91
CA ASN A 569 -55.51 -7.28 -7.50
C ASN A 569 -56.57 -7.27 -6.38
N ASN A 570 -57.20 -6.12 -6.13
CA ASN A 570 -58.22 -5.95 -5.08
C ASN A 570 -59.59 -6.57 -5.44
N ASN A 571 -59.64 -7.39 -6.50
CA ASN A 571 -60.88 -7.95 -6.99
C ASN A 571 -61.32 -9.13 -6.11
N LEU A 572 -62.24 -8.86 -5.17
CA LEU A 572 -63.11 -9.89 -4.62
C LEU A 572 -63.96 -10.45 -5.76
N GLY A 573 -63.48 -11.52 -6.42
CA GLY A 573 -64.16 -12.10 -7.57
C GLY A 573 -65.67 -12.29 -7.32
N ASN A 574 -66.49 -11.99 -8.35
CA ASN A 574 -67.95 -12.08 -8.35
C ASN A 574 -68.50 -13.12 -7.36
N THR A 575 -69.38 -12.69 -6.46
CA THR A 575 -70.04 -13.53 -5.47
C THR A 575 -70.65 -14.78 -6.13
N PRO A 576 -70.84 -15.91 -5.40
CA PRO A 576 -71.50 -17.10 -5.97
C PRO A 576 -72.84 -16.80 -6.64
N ALA A 577 -73.60 -15.83 -6.09
CA ALA A 577 -74.86 -15.35 -6.65
C ALA A 577 -74.68 -14.62 -8.00
N GLU A 578 -73.63 -13.81 -8.14
CA GLU A 578 -73.31 -13.11 -9.40
C GLU A 578 -72.80 -14.06 -10.49
N ARG A 579 -72.04 -15.10 -10.13
CA ARG A 579 -71.66 -16.16 -11.09
C ARG A 579 -72.88 -16.90 -11.64
N GLN A 580 -73.87 -17.20 -10.79
CA GLN A 580 -75.11 -17.86 -11.22
C GLN A 580 -75.95 -16.94 -12.13
N ARG A 581 -76.05 -15.65 -11.80
CA ARG A 581 -76.73 -14.64 -12.64
C ARG A 581 -76.07 -14.51 -14.02
N ASN A 582 -74.75 -14.49 -14.08
CA ASN A 582 -73.99 -14.35 -15.32
C ASN A 582 -74.05 -15.62 -16.20
N GLN A 583 -74.08 -16.81 -15.59
CA GLN A 583 -74.33 -18.06 -16.33
C GLN A 583 -75.74 -18.12 -16.94
N ASN A 584 -76.75 -17.64 -16.21
CA ASN A 584 -78.12 -17.55 -16.71
C ASN A 584 -78.25 -16.56 -17.88
N LEU A 585 -77.56 -15.42 -17.81
CA LEU A 585 -77.47 -14.45 -18.91
C LEU A 585 -76.78 -15.04 -20.14
N LEU A 586 -75.64 -15.71 -19.96
CA LEU A 586 -74.91 -16.36 -21.06
C LEU A 586 -75.76 -17.46 -21.74
N THR A 587 -76.45 -18.28 -20.94
CA THR A 587 -77.34 -19.33 -21.45
C THR A 587 -78.52 -18.75 -22.23
N THR A 588 -79.06 -17.61 -21.76
CA THR A 588 -80.14 -16.90 -22.45
C THR A 588 -79.65 -16.30 -23.77
N THR A 589 -78.47 -15.67 -23.77
CA THR A 589 -77.84 -15.11 -24.97
C THR A 589 -77.53 -16.20 -26.01
N ILE A 590 -77.01 -17.35 -25.59
CA ILE A 590 -76.76 -18.50 -26.47
C ILE A 590 -78.08 -19.01 -27.08
N ARG A 591 -79.15 -19.10 -26.28
CA ARG A 591 -80.48 -19.53 -26.77
C ARG A 591 -81.05 -18.53 -27.79
N ILE A 592 -80.90 -17.23 -27.56
CA ILE A 592 -81.30 -16.17 -28.51
C ILE A 592 -80.51 -16.29 -29.81
N MET A 593 -79.18 -16.45 -29.73
CA MET A 593 -78.33 -16.62 -30.91
C MET A 593 -78.70 -17.89 -31.71
N GLN A 594 -78.97 -19.01 -31.04
CA GLN A 594 -79.43 -20.24 -31.71
C GLN A 594 -80.80 -20.07 -32.39
N GLY A 595 -81.73 -19.32 -31.77
CA GLY A 595 -83.01 -18.96 -32.39
C GLY A 595 -82.83 -18.10 -33.65
N LEU A 596 -81.93 -17.11 -33.59
CA LEU A 596 -81.62 -16.24 -34.72
C LEU A 596 -80.97 -17.00 -35.88
N ILE A 597 -80.07 -17.95 -35.58
CA ILE A 597 -79.43 -18.83 -36.57
C ILE A 597 -80.46 -19.76 -37.24
N ARG A 598 -81.41 -20.34 -36.49
CA ARG A 598 -82.50 -21.15 -37.07
C ARG A 598 -83.44 -20.32 -37.94
N ALA A 599 -83.76 -19.09 -37.54
CA ALA A 599 -84.59 -18.18 -38.34
C ALA A 599 -83.90 -17.79 -39.66
N ARG A 600 -82.60 -17.46 -39.62
CA ARG A 600 -81.81 -17.14 -40.82
C ARG A 600 -81.57 -18.36 -41.71
N GLY A 601 -81.36 -19.54 -41.14
CA GLY A 601 -81.24 -20.80 -41.89
C GLY A 601 -82.53 -21.20 -42.63
N LYS A 602 -83.71 -20.95 -42.04
CA LYS A 602 -85.00 -21.17 -42.72
C LYS A 602 -85.22 -20.19 -43.88
N ILE A 603 -84.80 -18.94 -43.74
CA ILE A 603 -84.86 -17.93 -44.83
C ILE A 603 -83.93 -18.33 -45.98
N PHE A 604 -82.74 -18.86 -45.67
CA PHE A 604 -81.78 -19.32 -46.69
C PHE A 604 -82.26 -20.58 -47.42
N VAL A 605 -82.92 -21.52 -46.73
CA VAL A 605 -83.51 -22.72 -47.35
C VAL A 605 -84.74 -22.38 -48.20
N LEU A 606 -85.59 -21.43 -47.80
CA LEU A 606 -86.68 -20.94 -48.65
C LEU A 606 -86.17 -20.22 -49.91
N ALA A 607 -85.08 -19.45 -49.80
CA ALA A 607 -84.43 -18.81 -50.95
C ALA A 607 -83.80 -19.84 -51.91
N LEU A 608 -83.23 -20.94 -51.39
CA LEU A 608 -82.67 -22.02 -52.19
C LEU A 608 -83.76 -22.86 -52.91
N ILE A 609 -84.92 -23.06 -52.28
CA ILE A 609 -86.08 -23.75 -52.91
C ILE A 609 -86.71 -22.89 -54.01
N ALA A 610 -86.65 -21.56 -53.92
CA ALA A 610 -87.10 -20.66 -54.98
C ALA A 610 -86.16 -20.63 -56.21
N MET A 611 -84.87 -20.98 -56.04
CA MET A 611 -83.87 -20.98 -57.13
C MET A 611 -83.76 -22.32 -57.89
N VAL A 612 -84.42 -23.39 -57.45
CA VAL A 612 -84.35 -24.73 -58.06
C VAL A 612 -85.73 -25.22 -58.53
N LYS A 613 -86.33 -24.49 -59.49
CA LYS A 613 -87.32 -25.07 -60.42
C LYS A 613 -86.67 -25.18 -61.81
N PRO A 614 -86.46 -26.39 -62.36
CA PRO A 614 -85.83 -26.55 -63.66
C PRO A 614 -86.82 -26.29 -64.79
N LEU A 615 -86.33 -25.63 -65.85
CA LEU A 615 -86.96 -25.52 -67.16
C LEU A 615 -87.37 -26.90 -67.72
N ARG A 616 -88.56 -26.99 -68.32
CA ARG A 616 -88.83 -27.74 -69.56
C ARG A 616 -90.12 -27.23 -70.24
N LYS A 617 -89.92 -26.71 -71.46
CA LYS A 617 -90.73 -26.70 -72.71
C LYS A 617 -92.26 -26.73 -72.56
N ASP A 618 -93.03 -25.79 -73.12
CA ASP A 618 -92.94 -25.14 -74.44
C ASP A 618 -92.88 -23.60 -74.43
#